data_AF-A0A940VKX3-F1
#
_entry.id   AF-A0A940VKX3-F1
#
_cell.length_a   1.000
_cell.length_b   1.000
_cell.length_c   1.000
_cell.angle_alpha   90.00
_cell.angle_beta   90.00
_cell.angle_gamma   90.00
#
_symmetry.space_group_name_H-M   'P 1'
#
loop_
_entity.id
_entity.type
_entity.pdbx_description
1 polymer ?
#
loop_
_entity_poly.entity_id
_entity_poly.type
_entity_poly.pdbx_seq_one_letter_code
_entity_poly.pdbx_strand_id
1 'polypeptide(L)'
;DNGTRWWFDLHTDGAGYDHLIIEGGGFRDRFPGDPQKHFVRMKGRGIFNFTITRVPPLIEDTLAAAGVGKEQVDYFIFHQSNLFIMRHLAKKCGLPEDRIPITIGEFGSAGGPSVPLTITNGGLKRPAERSLQLLLLAYGVGLSWGSALVDLPSAAILNHVQLPAAEAAVRREPQAVDVLPGPTV
;
A
#
# COMPACT_ATOMS: atom_id res chain seq x y z
N ASP A 1 18.41 -24.56 11.89
CA ASP A 1 17.55 -23.36 11.85
C ASP A 1 16.23 -23.63 11.16
N ASN A 2 15.18 -23.91 11.94
CA ASN A 2 13.81 -24.09 11.44
C ASN A 2 13.01 -22.78 11.53
N GLY A 3 13.68 -21.66 11.23
CA GLY A 3 13.06 -20.34 11.25
C GLY A 3 12.03 -20.21 10.13
N THR A 4 10.89 -19.64 10.47
CA THR A 4 9.87 -19.14 9.54
C THR A 4 10.54 -18.34 8.42
N ARG A 5 10.44 -18.78 7.17
CA ARG A 5 10.99 -18.06 6.02
C ARG A 5 9.93 -17.16 5.42
N TRP A 6 10.30 -15.91 5.19
CA TRP A 6 9.48 -14.97 4.45
C TRP A 6 10.08 -14.76 3.07
N TRP A 7 9.21 -14.57 2.08
CA TRP A 7 9.61 -14.34 0.70
C TRP A 7 9.17 -12.96 0.28
N PHE A 8 10.06 -12.24 -0.40
CA PHE A 8 9.83 -10.88 -0.86
C PHE A 8 10.14 -10.83 -2.35
N ASP A 9 9.30 -10.13 -3.09
CA ASP A 9 9.56 -9.78 -4.48
C ASP A 9 9.30 -8.29 -4.69
N LEU A 10 10.33 -7.54 -5.08
CA LEU A 10 10.35 -6.08 -5.03
C LEU A 10 10.84 -5.51 -6.36
N HIS A 11 10.06 -4.62 -6.95
CA HIS A 11 10.32 -4.08 -8.28
C HIS A 11 10.07 -2.58 -8.36
N THR A 12 10.70 -1.96 -9.35
CA THR A 12 10.47 -0.56 -9.71
C THR A 12 10.68 -0.34 -11.21
N ASP A 13 9.89 0.54 -11.79
CA ASP A 13 10.02 1.03 -13.15
C ASP A 13 9.69 2.52 -13.20
N GLY A 14 10.73 3.34 -13.31
CA GLY A 14 10.63 4.79 -13.31
C GLY A 14 10.08 5.39 -14.60
N ALA A 15 9.92 4.60 -15.68
CA ALA A 15 9.43 5.13 -16.96
C ALA A 15 8.02 5.73 -16.85
N GLY A 16 7.22 5.25 -15.90
CA GLY A 16 5.87 5.76 -15.61
C GLY A 16 5.78 6.82 -14.51
N TYR A 17 6.88 7.53 -14.18
CA TYR A 17 6.93 8.46 -13.04
C TYR A 17 5.81 9.52 -13.05
N ASP A 18 5.35 9.93 -14.23
CA ASP A 18 4.33 10.97 -14.41
C ASP A 18 2.88 10.42 -14.36
N HIS A 19 2.70 9.12 -14.13
CA HIS A 19 1.38 8.50 -13.97
C HIS A 19 0.73 8.84 -12.63
N LEU A 20 1.52 9.11 -11.60
CA LEU A 20 1.04 9.56 -10.30
C LEU A 20 2.14 10.40 -9.63
N ILE A 21 1.96 11.72 -9.61
CA ILE A 21 3.00 12.66 -9.22
C ILE A 21 2.41 13.91 -8.56
N ILE A 22 3.19 14.51 -7.65
CA ILE A 22 3.06 15.91 -7.26
C ILE A 22 4.25 16.63 -7.90
N GLU A 23 3.99 17.57 -8.81
CA GLU A 23 5.02 18.15 -9.67
C GLU A 23 5.87 19.21 -8.95
N GLY A 24 5.26 19.93 -8.00
CA GLY A 24 5.87 21.05 -7.28
C GLY A 24 5.97 20.85 -5.78
N GLY A 25 6.71 21.75 -5.12
CA GLY A 25 7.00 21.71 -3.69
C GLY A 25 8.22 20.87 -3.30
N GLY A 26 8.72 20.02 -4.21
CA GLY A 26 9.98 19.30 -4.06
C GLY A 26 11.19 20.05 -4.63
N PHE A 27 12.38 19.46 -4.54
CA PHE A 27 13.63 20.08 -5.01
C PHE A 27 13.65 20.47 -6.50
N ARG A 28 12.92 19.73 -7.35
CA ARG A 28 12.87 19.95 -8.80
C ARG A 28 12.10 21.22 -9.18
N ASP A 29 11.09 21.59 -8.40
CA ASP A 29 10.26 22.78 -8.59
C ASP A 29 9.75 23.24 -7.21
N ARG A 30 10.62 23.94 -6.47
CA ARG A 30 10.38 24.27 -5.04
C ARG A 30 9.21 25.22 -4.84
N PHE A 31 9.06 26.18 -5.76
CA PHE A 31 8.10 27.28 -5.68
C PHE A 31 7.38 27.41 -7.02
N PRO A 32 6.46 26.48 -7.35
CA PRO A 32 5.79 26.50 -8.64
C PRO A 32 4.91 27.75 -8.77
N GLY A 33 4.96 28.42 -9.92
CA GLY A 33 4.08 29.56 -10.21
C GLY A 33 2.60 29.16 -10.37
N ASP A 34 2.34 27.88 -10.70
CA ASP A 34 0.99 27.31 -10.75
C ASP A 34 0.71 26.53 -9.45
N PRO A 35 -0.24 26.98 -8.61
CA PRO A 35 -0.61 26.28 -7.38
C PRO A 35 -1.11 24.85 -7.60
N GLN A 36 -1.61 24.50 -8.79
CA GLN A 36 -2.09 23.16 -9.09
C GLN A 36 -0.99 22.10 -9.00
N LYS A 37 0.28 22.48 -9.19
CA LYS A 37 1.42 21.58 -9.10
C LYS A 37 1.69 21.04 -7.69
N HIS A 38 1.09 21.64 -6.65
CA HIS A 38 1.18 21.14 -5.28
C HIS A 38 0.21 19.99 -4.98
N PHE A 39 -0.68 19.66 -5.91
CA PHE A 39 -1.67 18.59 -5.73
C PHE A 39 -1.28 17.33 -6.50
N VAL A 40 -1.83 16.20 -6.06
CA VAL A 40 -1.66 14.92 -6.75
C VAL A 40 -2.29 15.00 -8.14
N ARG A 41 -1.49 14.67 -9.15
CA ARG A 41 -1.94 14.44 -10.52
C ARG A 41 -1.81 12.96 -10.84
N MET A 42 -2.89 12.37 -11.37
CA MET A 42 -2.97 10.93 -11.64
C MET A 42 -3.49 10.67 -13.05
N LYS A 43 -2.74 9.89 -13.82
CA LYS A 43 -3.20 9.29 -15.09
C LYS A 43 -3.85 7.93 -14.78
N GLY A 44 -5.13 7.94 -14.42
CA GLY A 44 -5.85 6.75 -13.94
C GLY A 44 -5.74 5.53 -14.85
N ARG A 45 -5.83 5.71 -16.18
CA ARG A 45 -5.64 4.62 -17.15
C ARG A 45 -4.22 4.04 -17.13
N GLY A 46 -3.20 4.88 -16.96
CA GLY A 46 -1.81 4.45 -16.86
C GLY A 46 -1.58 3.61 -15.60
N ILE A 47 -2.11 4.06 -14.46
CA ILE A 47 -2.05 3.32 -13.19
C ILE A 47 -2.82 2.00 -13.27
N PHE A 48 -4.01 1.99 -13.87
CA PHE A 48 -4.79 0.77 -14.07
C PHE A 48 -4.03 -0.25 -14.93
N ASN A 49 -3.51 0.17 -16.08
CA ASN A 49 -2.75 -0.70 -16.99
C ASN A 49 -1.49 -1.26 -16.31
N PHE A 50 -0.79 -0.43 -15.54
CA PHE A 50 0.35 -0.84 -14.72
C PHE A 50 -0.04 -1.97 -13.74
N THR A 51 -1.08 -1.77 -12.93
CA THR A 51 -1.44 -2.74 -11.88
C THR A 51 -1.90 -4.08 -12.48
N ILE A 52 -2.74 -4.07 -13.51
CA ILE A 52 -3.21 -5.31 -14.15
C ILE A 52 -2.09 -6.07 -14.89
N THR A 53 -0.97 -5.40 -15.20
CA THR A 53 0.18 -6.01 -15.88
C THR A 53 1.19 -6.56 -14.89
N ARG A 54 1.47 -5.83 -13.80
CA ARG A 54 2.56 -6.17 -12.86
C ARG A 54 2.13 -7.02 -11.67
N VAL A 55 0.89 -6.87 -11.17
CA VAL A 55 0.46 -7.58 -9.95
C VAL A 55 0.19 -9.07 -10.16
N PRO A 56 -0.42 -9.53 -11.28
CA PRO A 56 -0.58 -10.96 -11.49
C PRO A 56 0.72 -11.77 -11.49
N PRO A 57 1.76 -11.43 -12.29
CA PRO A 57 3.03 -12.17 -12.24
C PRO A 57 3.71 -12.06 -10.88
N LEU A 58 3.66 -10.89 -10.21
CA LEU A 58 4.17 -10.72 -8.86
C LEU A 58 3.62 -11.77 -7.88
N ILE A 59 2.32 -12.05 -7.92
CA ILE A 59 1.71 -13.08 -7.07
C ILE A 59 2.27 -14.47 -7.40
N GLU A 60 2.29 -14.84 -8.69
CA GLU A 60 2.77 -16.15 -9.13
C GLU A 60 4.26 -16.35 -8.79
N ASP A 61 5.09 -15.35 -9.06
CA ASP A 61 6.54 -15.41 -8.84
C ASP A 61 6.87 -15.55 -7.35
N THR A 62 6.12 -14.85 -6.48
CA THR A 62 6.29 -14.98 -5.02
C THR A 62 5.92 -16.37 -4.52
N LEU A 63 4.79 -16.91 -4.99
CA LEU A 63 4.32 -18.23 -4.60
C LEU A 63 5.23 -19.34 -5.14
N ALA A 64 5.71 -19.19 -6.38
CA ALA A 64 6.67 -20.10 -6.99
C ALA A 64 8.00 -20.11 -6.24
N ALA A 65 8.53 -18.94 -5.86
CA ALA A 65 9.75 -18.83 -5.04
C ALA A 65 9.58 -19.46 -3.65
N ALA A 66 8.36 -19.46 -3.12
CA ALA A 66 8.01 -20.10 -1.86
C ALA A 66 7.71 -21.60 -1.97
N GLY A 67 7.45 -22.11 -3.18
CA GLY A 67 7.04 -23.50 -3.40
C GLY A 67 5.66 -23.82 -2.82
N VAL A 68 4.78 -22.82 -2.68
CA VAL A 68 3.41 -22.99 -2.16
C VAL A 68 2.37 -22.58 -3.20
N GLY A 69 1.17 -23.14 -3.11
CA GLY A 69 0.04 -22.75 -3.94
C GLY A 69 -0.87 -21.71 -3.28
N LYS A 70 -1.72 -21.06 -4.08
CA LYS A 70 -2.66 -20.02 -3.61
C LYS A 70 -3.61 -20.54 -2.52
N GLU A 71 -3.93 -21.83 -2.54
CA GLU A 71 -4.79 -22.49 -1.58
C GLU A 71 -4.22 -22.50 -0.16
N GLN A 72 -2.89 -22.40 -0.02
CA GLN A 72 -2.16 -22.36 1.25
C GLN A 72 -2.10 -20.94 1.85
N VAL A 73 -2.41 -19.91 1.05
CA VAL A 73 -2.51 -18.53 1.52
C VAL A 73 -3.88 -18.32 2.17
N ASP A 74 -3.86 -17.90 3.43
CA ASP A 74 -5.07 -17.60 4.20
C ASP A 74 -5.70 -16.28 3.75
N TYR A 75 -4.88 -15.24 3.55
CA TYR A 75 -5.34 -13.91 3.14
C TYR A 75 -4.39 -13.23 2.15
N PHE A 76 -4.98 -12.60 1.12
CA PHE A 76 -4.31 -11.74 0.16
C PHE A 76 -4.58 -10.29 0.52
N ILE A 77 -3.59 -9.61 1.08
CA ILE A 77 -3.73 -8.27 1.65
C ILE A 77 -3.20 -7.26 0.65
N PHE A 78 -4.10 -6.74 -0.17
CA PHE A 78 -3.80 -5.72 -1.16
C PHE A 78 -3.63 -4.33 -0.52
N HIS A 79 -2.76 -3.53 -1.13
CA HIS A 79 -2.83 -2.08 -0.99
C HIS A 79 -4.23 -1.60 -1.38
N GLN A 80 -4.86 -0.87 -0.44
CA GLN A 80 -6.22 -0.39 -0.54
C GLN A 80 -6.28 0.86 -1.44
N SER A 81 -5.99 0.70 -2.73
CA SER A 81 -5.93 1.81 -3.70
C SER A 81 -7.32 2.22 -4.21
N ASN A 82 -8.09 1.23 -4.64
CA ASN A 82 -9.40 1.39 -5.26
C ASN A 82 -10.08 0.01 -5.33
N LEU A 83 -11.32 -0.08 -4.84
CA LEU A 83 -12.10 -1.32 -4.84
C LEU A 83 -12.27 -1.93 -6.24
N PHE A 84 -12.41 -1.10 -7.28
CA PHE A 84 -12.51 -1.56 -8.66
C PHE A 84 -11.24 -2.31 -9.11
N ILE A 85 -10.07 -1.73 -8.84
CA ILE A 85 -8.77 -2.34 -9.18
C ILE A 85 -8.60 -3.66 -8.43
N MET A 86 -8.87 -3.65 -7.13
CA MET A 86 -8.72 -4.83 -6.27
C MET A 86 -9.61 -5.99 -6.75
N ARG A 87 -10.90 -5.73 -7.04
CA ARG A 87 -11.82 -6.75 -7.56
C ARG A 87 -11.38 -7.27 -8.93
N HIS A 88 -10.89 -6.40 -9.81
CA HIS A 88 -10.39 -6.81 -11.11
C HIS A 88 -9.16 -7.72 -10.99
N LEU A 89 -8.20 -7.36 -10.12
CA LEU A 89 -7.02 -8.16 -9.84
C LEU A 89 -7.38 -9.51 -9.21
N ALA A 90 -8.26 -9.51 -8.21
CA ALA A 90 -8.76 -10.72 -7.57
C ALA A 90 -9.31 -11.71 -8.59
N LYS A 91 -10.21 -11.24 -9.47
CA LYS A 91 -10.81 -12.05 -10.53
C LYS A 91 -9.76 -12.53 -11.54
N LYS A 92 -8.87 -11.63 -11.99
CA LYS A 92 -7.81 -11.97 -12.97
C LYS A 92 -6.84 -13.03 -12.43
N CYS A 93 -6.56 -13.00 -11.14
CA CYS A 93 -5.65 -13.92 -10.46
C CYS A 93 -6.35 -15.17 -9.92
N GLY A 94 -7.68 -15.28 -10.04
CA GLY A 94 -8.47 -16.41 -9.52
C GLY A 94 -8.46 -16.52 -8.00
N LEU A 95 -8.41 -15.38 -7.30
CA LEU A 95 -8.35 -15.34 -5.84
C LEU A 95 -9.75 -15.40 -5.22
N PRO A 96 -9.98 -16.18 -4.15
CA PRO A 96 -11.26 -16.22 -3.44
C PRO A 96 -11.58 -14.87 -2.79
N GLU A 97 -12.78 -14.32 -3.03
CA GLU A 97 -13.16 -13.00 -2.50
C GLU A 97 -13.17 -12.95 -0.97
N ASP A 98 -13.51 -14.05 -0.30
CA ASP A 98 -13.53 -14.19 1.16
C ASP A 98 -12.13 -14.19 1.81
N ARG A 99 -11.07 -14.35 1.01
CA ARG A 99 -9.67 -14.26 1.42
C ARG A 99 -9.02 -12.91 1.08
N ILE A 100 -9.82 -11.92 0.67
CA ILE A 100 -9.34 -10.57 0.32
C ILE A 100 -9.98 -9.55 1.26
N PRO A 101 -9.36 -9.27 2.41
CA PRO A 101 -9.87 -8.27 3.34
C PRO A 101 -9.96 -6.87 2.70
N ILE A 102 -11.09 -6.21 2.92
CA ILE A 102 -11.39 -4.88 2.38
C ILE A 102 -11.59 -3.90 3.54
N THR A 103 -10.73 -2.88 3.63
CA THR A 103 -10.85 -1.79 4.62
C THR A 103 -11.02 -0.42 3.97
N ILE A 104 -10.89 -0.33 2.63
CA ILE A 104 -11.02 0.93 1.89
C ILE A 104 -12.38 1.62 2.07
N GLY A 105 -13.45 0.86 2.35
CA GLY A 105 -14.79 1.41 2.59
C GLY A 105 -14.92 2.19 3.90
N GLU A 106 -14.10 1.83 4.90
CA GLU A 106 -14.11 2.46 6.22
C GLU A 106 -13.03 3.54 6.35
N PHE A 107 -11.83 3.27 5.82
CA PHE A 107 -10.65 4.12 6.03
C PHE A 107 -10.19 4.88 4.79
N GLY A 108 -10.80 4.63 3.62
CA GLY A 108 -10.32 5.16 2.35
C GLY A 108 -8.95 4.60 1.94
N SER A 109 -8.32 5.24 0.96
CA SER A 109 -6.96 4.90 0.53
C SER A 109 -5.93 5.62 1.39
N ALA A 110 -5.34 4.89 2.33
CA ALA A 110 -4.35 5.42 3.26
C ALA A 110 -2.90 5.42 2.73
N GLY A 111 -2.67 5.06 1.46
CA GLY A 111 -1.31 4.96 0.90
C GLY A 111 -0.50 3.80 1.48
N GLY A 112 0.75 4.05 1.86
CA GLY A 112 1.65 3.03 2.43
C GLY A 112 1.08 2.26 3.63
N PRO A 113 0.45 2.94 4.61
CA PRO A 113 -0.22 2.30 5.75
C PRO A 113 -1.39 1.37 5.41
N SER A 114 -1.91 1.34 4.18
CA SER A 114 -3.09 0.53 3.85
C SER A 114 -2.93 -0.96 4.17
N VAL A 115 -1.79 -1.57 3.85
CA VAL A 115 -1.54 -3.00 4.11
C VAL A 115 -1.55 -3.32 5.61
N PRO A 116 -0.73 -2.66 6.47
CA PRO A 116 -0.77 -2.93 7.91
C PRO A 116 -2.12 -2.58 8.55
N LEU A 117 -2.78 -1.52 8.09
CA LEU A 117 -4.15 -1.19 8.54
C LEU A 117 -5.14 -2.32 8.23
N THR A 118 -5.03 -2.94 7.05
CA THR A 118 -5.86 -4.10 6.70
C THR A 118 -5.50 -5.33 7.54
N ILE A 119 -4.24 -5.53 7.91
CA ILE A 119 -3.86 -6.61 8.84
C ILE A 119 -4.56 -6.43 10.19
N THR A 120 -4.60 -5.21 10.73
CA THR A 120 -5.17 -4.94 12.06
C THR A 120 -6.69 -4.85 12.05
N ASN A 121 -7.31 -4.30 11.00
CA ASN A 121 -8.74 -3.96 10.95
C ASN A 121 -9.52 -4.72 9.87
N GLY A 122 -8.87 -5.60 9.09
CA GLY A 122 -9.51 -6.31 7.98
C GLY A 122 -10.38 -7.50 8.37
N GLY A 123 -10.62 -7.74 9.66
CA GLY A 123 -11.48 -8.84 10.12
C GLY A 123 -10.91 -10.25 9.86
N LEU A 124 -9.58 -10.38 9.87
CA LEU A 124 -8.90 -11.67 9.68
C LEU A 124 -9.31 -12.64 10.80
N LYS A 125 -9.73 -13.86 10.44
CA LYS A 125 -10.02 -14.92 11.40
C LYS A 125 -8.70 -15.55 11.84
N ARG A 126 -8.38 -15.44 13.13
CA ARG A 126 -7.10 -15.84 13.70
C ARG A 126 -7.27 -17.06 14.63
N PRO A 127 -7.03 -18.29 14.16
CA PRO A 127 -7.03 -19.46 15.03
C PRO A 127 -5.88 -19.37 16.05
N ALA A 128 -6.10 -19.89 17.26
CA ALA A 128 -5.08 -19.87 18.31
C ALA A 128 -3.97 -20.90 18.05
N GLU A 129 -4.29 -21.95 17.30
CA GLU A 129 -3.51 -23.17 17.15
C GLU A 129 -2.46 -23.09 16.04
N ARG A 130 -2.57 -22.11 15.12
CA ARG A 130 -1.64 -21.98 13.99
C ARG A 130 -1.43 -20.55 13.53
N SER A 131 -0.29 -20.31 12.90
CA SER A 131 -0.02 -19.08 12.15
C SER A 131 -0.94 -18.97 10.93
N LEU A 132 -1.18 -17.72 10.49
CA LEU A 132 -1.79 -17.42 9.21
C LEU A 132 -0.70 -17.17 8.17
N GLN A 133 -0.87 -17.70 6.96
CA GLN A 133 -0.02 -17.36 5.82
C GLN A 133 -0.65 -16.19 5.06
N LEU A 134 0.04 -15.05 5.03
CA LEU A 134 -0.44 -13.82 4.41
C LEU A 134 0.40 -13.47 3.19
N LEU A 135 -0.25 -13.23 2.05
CA LEU A 135 0.40 -12.61 0.89
C LEU A 135 0.08 -11.12 0.88
N LEU A 136 1.05 -10.31 1.27
CA LEU A 136 0.98 -8.86 1.26
C LEU A 136 1.32 -8.35 -0.14
N LEU A 137 0.54 -7.39 -0.65
CA LEU A 137 0.72 -6.85 -1.99
C LEU A 137 0.66 -5.33 -1.95
N ALA A 138 1.69 -4.66 -2.44
CA ALA A 138 1.75 -3.20 -2.54
C ALA A 138 2.13 -2.77 -3.96
N TYR A 139 1.56 -1.67 -4.42
CA TYR A 139 1.86 -1.06 -5.71
C TYR A 139 1.48 0.42 -5.68
N GLY A 140 2.22 1.28 -6.38
CA GLY A 140 1.93 2.72 -6.35
C GLY A 140 3.02 3.57 -6.99
N VAL A 141 3.17 4.78 -6.45
CA VAL A 141 4.11 5.83 -6.93
C VAL A 141 5.53 5.26 -7.08
N GLY A 142 6.17 5.52 -8.22
CA GLY A 142 7.58 5.19 -8.47
C GLY A 142 7.94 4.29 -9.66
N LEU A 143 7.09 4.00 -10.65
CA LEU A 143 6.05 3.04 -10.29
C LEU A 143 6.72 1.81 -9.67
N SER A 144 6.37 1.54 -8.44
CA SER A 144 6.94 0.43 -7.67
C SER A 144 5.84 -0.55 -7.30
N TRP A 145 6.19 -1.82 -7.24
CA TRP A 145 5.30 -2.88 -6.80
C TRP A 145 6.11 -3.93 -6.06
N GLY A 146 5.46 -4.62 -5.15
CA GLY A 146 6.10 -5.68 -4.42
C GLY A 146 5.14 -6.49 -3.59
N SER A 147 5.62 -7.65 -3.20
CA SER A 147 4.90 -8.63 -2.41
C SER A 147 5.75 -9.09 -1.23
N ALA A 148 5.06 -9.60 -0.21
CA ALA A 148 5.69 -10.37 0.84
C ALA A 148 4.79 -11.52 1.24
N LEU A 149 5.28 -12.76 1.12
CA LEU A 149 4.63 -13.91 1.73
C LEU A 149 5.21 -14.09 3.13
N VAL A 150 4.37 -13.87 4.13
CA VAL A 150 4.75 -13.85 5.54
C VAL A 150 3.85 -14.75 6.36
N ASP A 151 4.40 -15.34 7.41
CA ASP A 151 3.59 -16.01 8.43
C ASP A 151 3.32 -15.04 9.57
N LEU A 152 2.03 -14.88 9.90
CA LEU A 152 1.56 -14.14 11.06
C LEU A 152 1.28 -15.13 12.20
N PRO A 153 2.11 -15.16 13.27
CA PRO A 153 1.90 -16.07 14.39
C PRO A 153 0.53 -15.89 15.06
N SER A 154 -0.05 -16.97 15.58
CA SER A 154 -1.29 -16.90 16.37
C SER A 154 -1.12 -15.99 17.60
N ALA A 155 0.06 -15.99 18.21
CA ALA A 155 0.41 -15.12 19.34
C ALA A 155 0.73 -13.66 18.95
N ALA A 156 0.68 -13.29 17.66
CA ALA A 156 1.01 -11.92 17.24
C ALA A 156 0.02 -10.91 17.84
N ILE A 157 0.55 -9.80 18.34
CA ILE A 157 -0.26 -8.71 18.89
C ILE A 157 -0.56 -7.73 17.76
N LEU A 158 -1.84 -7.59 17.41
CA LEU A 158 -2.31 -6.65 16.40
C LEU A 158 -3.14 -5.57 17.09
N ASN A 159 -2.50 -4.45 17.41
CA ASN A 159 -3.16 -3.33 18.06
C ASN A 159 -3.52 -2.25 17.05
N HIS A 160 -4.70 -1.67 17.21
CA HIS A 160 -5.13 -0.48 16.51
C HIS A 160 -5.64 0.54 17.53
N VAL A 161 -5.15 1.77 17.45
CA VAL A 161 -5.55 2.86 18.35
C VAL A 161 -6.19 3.95 17.51
N GLN A 162 -7.43 4.27 17.82
CA GLN A 162 -8.13 5.42 17.25
C GLN A 162 -8.08 6.57 18.24
N LEU A 163 -7.43 7.66 17.85
CA LEU A 163 -7.38 8.87 18.68
C LEU A 163 -8.69 9.65 18.51
N PRO A 164 -9.25 10.22 19.60
CA PRO A 164 -10.38 11.15 19.51
C PRO A 164 -10.07 12.33 18.59
N ALA A 165 -11.06 12.80 17.82
CA ALA A 165 -10.88 13.87 16.85
C ALA A 165 -10.29 15.17 17.45
N ALA A 166 -10.57 15.45 18.73
CA ALA A 166 -10.05 16.62 19.45
C ALA A 166 -8.53 16.57 19.70
N GLU A 167 -7.95 15.37 19.89
CA GLU A 167 -6.50 15.23 20.15
C GLU A 167 -5.67 15.29 18.87
N ALA A 168 -6.25 14.92 17.72
CA ALA A 168 -5.59 15.00 16.42
C ALA A 168 -5.39 16.44 15.91
N ALA A 169 -6.22 17.39 16.36
CA ALA A 169 -6.18 18.79 15.94
C ALA A 169 -5.03 19.59 16.59
N VAL A 170 -4.59 19.20 17.79
CA VAL A 170 -3.57 19.92 18.58
C VAL A 170 -2.17 19.89 17.93
N ARG A 171 -1.91 18.94 17.02
CA ARG A 171 -0.62 18.84 16.30
C ARG A 171 -0.54 19.64 14.99
N ARG A 172 -1.57 20.42 14.64
CA ARG A 172 -1.62 21.23 13.41
C ARG A 172 -1.54 22.73 13.66
N GLU A 173 -0.78 23.19 14.66
CA GLU A 173 -0.32 24.57 14.60
C GLU A 173 0.71 24.69 13.47
N PRO A 174 0.50 25.57 12.46
CA PRO A 174 1.53 25.81 11.48
C PRO A 174 2.73 26.41 12.23
N GLN A 175 3.85 25.70 12.27
CA GLN A 175 5.11 26.39 12.53
C GLN A 175 5.24 27.45 11.44
N ALA A 176 5.22 28.72 11.86
CA ALA A 176 5.52 29.82 10.97
C ALA A 176 6.83 29.48 10.26
N VAL A 177 6.77 29.37 8.94
CA VAL A 177 7.98 29.31 8.14
C VAL A 177 8.59 30.70 8.30
N ASP A 178 9.65 30.82 9.11
CA ASP A 178 10.44 32.04 9.19
C ASP A 178 10.90 32.37 7.77
N VAL A 179 10.29 33.41 7.22
CA VAL A 179 10.72 34.01 5.96
C VAL A 179 12.08 34.62 6.25
N LEU A 180 13.14 33.93 5.82
CA LEU A 180 14.49 34.49 5.84
C LEU A 180 14.45 35.85 5.13
N PRO A 181 14.98 36.93 5.74
CA PRO A 181 14.99 38.23 5.09
C PRO A 181 15.78 38.09 3.78
N GLY A 182 15.14 38.48 2.68
CA GLY A 182 15.78 38.53 1.37
C GLY A 182 17.01 39.46 1.41
N PRO A 183 17.98 39.26 0.51
CA PRO A 183 19.20 40.08 0.51
C PRO A 183 18.81 41.54 0.25
N THR A 184 19.17 42.42 1.18
CA THR A 184 19.15 43.87 0.99
C THR A 184 20.13 44.21 -0.12
N VAL A 185 19.65 44.94 -1.13
CA VAL A 185 20.45 45.62 -2.16
C VAL A 185 21.28 46.73 -1.50
#